data_AF-A0A822CXW3-F1
#
_entry.id   AF-A0A822CXW3-F1
#
_cell.length_a   1.000
_cell.length_b   1.000
_cell.length_c   1.000
_cell.angle_alpha   90.00
_cell.angle_beta   90.00
_cell.angle_gamma   90.00
#
_symmetry.space_group_name_H-M   'P 1'
#
loop_
_entity.id
_entity.type
_entity.pdbx_description
1 polymer ?
#
loop_
_entity_poly.entity_id
_entity_poly.type
_entity_poly.pdbx_seq_one_letter_code
_entity_poly.pdbx_strand_id
1 'polypeptide(L)'
;YQNAGTVEFLLDDQGRHYFIEVNCRLQVEHTCSEEITGIDIVQSQIKIAEGSRLADLGLEQDKIKIMGATVQCRMTTEDPANNFTPDVGRIDVFRSAE
;
A
#
# COMPACT_ATOMS: atom_id res chain seq x y z
N TYR A 1 -4.78 -11.73 -14.35
CA TYR A 1 -3.89 -10.70 -13.78
C TYR A 1 -2.58 -11.37 -13.39
N GLN A 2 -1.43 -10.73 -13.58
CA GLN A 2 -0.11 -11.27 -13.19
C GLN A 2 0.63 -10.20 -12.39
N ASN A 3 1.38 -10.62 -11.36
CA ASN A 3 2.06 -9.74 -10.40
C ASN A 3 1.09 -9.02 -9.44
N ALA A 4 1.53 -7.99 -8.70
CA ALA A 4 0.72 -7.27 -7.72
C ALA A 4 -0.11 -6.16 -8.37
N GLY A 5 -1.31 -5.90 -7.83
CA GLY A 5 -2.19 -4.82 -8.23
C GLY A 5 -3.35 -4.67 -7.27
N THR A 6 -3.99 -3.50 -7.32
CA THR A 6 -5.10 -3.14 -6.43
C THR A 6 -6.37 -2.94 -7.24
N VAL A 7 -7.48 -3.44 -6.72
CA VAL A 7 -8.82 -3.18 -7.26
C VAL A 7 -9.52 -2.21 -6.33
N GLU A 8 -9.96 -1.07 -6.87
CA GLU A 8 -10.55 0.01 -6.08
C GLU A 8 -12.08 0.03 -6.21
N PHE A 9 -12.74 0.25 -5.08
CA PHE A 9 -14.19 0.30 -4.97
C PHE A 9 -14.63 1.53 -4.17
N LEU A 10 -15.77 2.13 -4.55
CA LEU A 10 -16.56 2.96 -3.64
C LEU A 10 -17.53 2.08 -2.86
N LEU A 11 -17.73 2.43 -1.59
CA LEU A 11 -18.75 1.84 -0.72
C LEU A 11 -19.75 2.94 -0.35
N ASP A 12 -21.04 2.70 -0.58
CA ASP A 12 -22.09 3.63 -0.14
C ASP A 12 -22.65 3.28 1.25
N ASP A 13 -23.58 4.12 1.72
CA ASP A 13 -24.25 3.99 3.02
C ASP A 13 -25.16 2.75 3.12
N GLN A 14 -25.55 2.16 1.99
CA GLN A 14 -26.32 0.92 1.90
C GLN A 14 -25.43 -0.33 1.79
N GLY A 15 -24.11 -0.17 1.82
CA GLY A 15 -23.15 -1.28 1.72
C GLY A 15 -22.96 -1.81 0.29
N ARG A 16 -23.40 -1.06 -0.73
CA ARG A 16 -23.21 -1.42 -2.14
C ARG A 16 -21.80 -1.02 -2.59
N HIS A 17 -21.14 -1.94 -3.29
CA HIS A 17 -19.77 -1.77 -3.77
C HIS A 17 -19.78 -1.43 -5.26
N TYR A 18 -19.03 -0.40 -5.65
CA TYR A 18 -18.94 0.07 -7.01
C TYR A 18 -17.48 0.07 -7.46
N PHE A 19 -17.15 -0.78 -8.44
CA PHE A 19 -15.83 -0.81 -9.04
C PHE A 19 -15.48 0.54 -9.68
N ILE A 20 -14.27 1.03 -9.45
CA ILE A 20 -13.74 2.27 -10.05
C ILE A 20 -12.64 1.93 -11.05
N GLU A 21 -11.57 1.30 -10.56
CA GLU A 21 -10.37 1.07 -11.36
C GLU A 21 -9.53 -0.10 -10.85
N VAL A 22 -8.53 -0.48 -11.66
CA VAL A 22 -7.46 -1.38 -11.26
C VAL A 22 -6.14 -0.66 -11.40
N ASN A 23 -5.41 -0.53 -10.30
CA ASN A 23 -4.03 -0.08 -10.29
C ASN A 23 -3.12 -1.27 -10.55
N CYS A 24 -2.68 -1.44 -11.80
CA CYS A 24 -1.87 -2.58 -12.25
C CYS A 24 -0.38 -2.50 -11.82
N ARG A 25 -0.11 -2.03 -10.60
CA ARG A 25 1.22 -1.81 -10.03
C ARG A 25 1.15 -1.78 -8.51
N LEU A 26 2.31 -1.81 -7.86
CA LEU A 26 2.41 -1.53 -6.43
C LEU A 26 1.92 -0.11 -6.11
N GLN A 27 1.21 0.04 -5.01
CA GLN A 27 0.78 1.33 -4.47
C GLN A 27 1.66 1.77 -3.30
N VAL A 28 1.69 3.07 -3.04
CA VAL A 28 2.54 3.64 -1.99
C VAL A 28 2.14 3.10 -0.60
N GLU A 29 0.85 2.84 -0.40
CA GLU A 29 0.22 2.28 0.81
C GLU A 29 0.33 0.76 0.99
N HIS A 30 1.12 0.06 0.16
CA HIS A 30 1.34 -1.39 0.31
C HIS A 30 1.88 -1.76 1.69
N THR A 31 2.71 -0.91 2.29
CA THR A 31 3.32 -1.10 3.62
C THR A 31 2.26 -1.42 4.69
N CYS A 32 1.08 -0.82 4.63
CA CYS A 32 0.00 -1.16 5.55
C CYS A 32 -0.45 -2.62 5.42
N SER A 33 -0.60 -3.11 4.18
CA SER A 33 -0.95 -4.50 3.93
C SER A 33 0.16 -5.45 4.36
N GLU A 34 1.42 -5.08 4.16
CA GLU A 34 2.57 -5.88 4.60
C GLU A 34 2.61 -6.00 6.12
N GLU A 35 2.43 -4.90 6.86
CA GLU A 35 2.47 -4.89 8.33
C GLU A 35 1.40 -5.79 8.96
N ILE A 36 0.16 -5.76 8.45
CA ILE A 36 -0.93 -6.56 9.04
C ILE A 36 -0.92 -8.02 8.58
N THR A 37 -0.26 -8.35 7.47
CA THR A 37 -0.24 -9.73 6.94
C THR A 37 1.10 -10.45 7.14
N GLY A 38 2.18 -9.71 7.40
CA GLY A 38 3.55 -10.23 7.43
C GLY A 38 4.09 -10.66 6.06
N ILE A 39 3.42 -10.27 4.96
CA ILE A 39 3.80 -10.62 3.60
C ILE A 39 4.59 -9.47 2.99
N ASP A 40 5.83 -9.71 2.57
CA ASP A 40 6.61 -8.78 1.75
C ASP A 40 6.13 -8.84 0.29
N ILE A 41 5.34 -7.85 -0.10
CA ILE A 41 4.73 -7.75 -1.42
C ILE A 41 5.80 -7.45 -2.46
N VAL A 42 6.76 -6.55 -2.18
CA VAL A 42 7.83 -6.20 -3.13
C VAL A 42 8.68 -7.42 -3.50
N GLN A 43 9.11 -8.19 -2.50
CA GLN A 43 9.86 -9.43 -2.72
C GLN A 43 9.01 -10.45 -3.46
N SER A 44 7.72 -10.57 -3.13
CA SER A 44 6.80 -11.47 -3.82
C SER A 44 6.66 -11.10 -5.30
N GLN A 45 6.59 -9.81 -5.64
CA GLN A 45 6.55 -9.34 -7.03
C GLN A 45 7.79 -9.79 -7.82
N ILE A 46 8.99 -9.69 -7.23
CA ILE A 46 10.25 -10.12 -7.86
C ILE A 46 10.23 -11.63 -8.09
N LYS A 47 9.91 -12.43 -7.07
CA LYS A 47 9.87 -13.90 -7.18
C LYS A 47 8.83 -14.38 -8.20
N ILE A 48 7.68 -13.71 -8.29
CA ILE A 48 6.66 -13.98 -9.31
C ILE A 48 7.18 -13.66 -10.71
N ALA A 49 7.94 -12.56 -10.87
CA ALA A 49 8.57 -12.22 -12.15
C ALA A 49 9.65 -13.23 -12.56
N GLU A 50 10.32 -13.87 -11.60
CA GLU A 50 11.25 -14.99 -11.81
C GLU A 50 10.54 -16.32 -12.13
N GLY A 51 9.21 -16.36 -12.11
CA GLY A 51 8.40 -17.53 -12.47
C GLY A 51 7.85 -18.32 -11.29
N SER A 52 8.06 -17.88 -10.04
CA SER A 52 7.46 -18.51 -8.87
C SER A 52 5.94 -18.36 -8.88
N ARG A 53 5.23 -19.38 -8.41
CA ARG A 53 3.77 -19.32 -8.16
C ARG A 53 3.51 -18.89 -6.73
N LEU A 54 2.29 -18.41 -6.46
CA LEU A 54 1.88 -18.04 -5.10
C LEU A 54 2.03 -19.20 -4.09
N ALA A 55 1.74 -20.43 -4.51
CA ALA A 55 1.92 -21.62 -3.70
C ALA A 55 3.40 -21.85 -3.31
N ASP A 56 4.35 -21.56 -4.21
CA ASP A 56 5.80 -21.68 -3.94
C ASP A 56 6.24 -20.64 -2.89
N LEU A 57 5.49 -19.54 -2.77
CA LEU A 57 5.69 -18.48 -1.78
C LEU A 57 4.90 -18.70 -0.48
N GLY A 58 4.11 -19.78 -0.39
CA GLY A 58 3.21 -20.03 0.75
C GLY A 58 2.01 -19.09 0.82
N LEU A 59 1.71 -18.36 -0.26
CA LEU A 59 0.63 -17.38 -0.35
C LEU A 59 -0.68 -18.04 -0.81
N GLU A 60 -1.31 -18.77 0.11
CA GLU A 60 -2.64 -19.37 -0.08
C GLU A 60 -3.69 -18.62 0.75
N GLN A 61 -4.89 -18.41 0.18
CA GLN A 61 -5.91 -17.52 0.74
C GLN A 61 -6.31 -17.85 2.19
N ASP A 62 -6.35 -19.13 2.55
CA ASP A 62 -6.71 -19.61 3.88
C ASP A 62 -5.60 -19.42 4.92
N LYS A 63 -4.35 -19.31 4.46
CA LYS A 63 -3.14 -19.09 5.28
C LYS A 63 -2.90 -17.60 5.57
N ILE A 64 -3.43 -16.68 4.75
CA ILE A 64 -3.31 -15.25 5.01
C ILE A 64 -4.14 -14.89 6.25
N LYS A 65 -3.48 -14.30 7.24
CA LYS A 65 -4.09 -13.80 8.48
C LYS A 65 -3.88 -12.30 8.59
N ILE A 66 -4.83 -11.61 9.21
CA ILE A 66 -4.74 -10.19 9.54
C ILE A 66 -4.37 -10.09 11.02
N MET A 67 -3.33 -9.32 11.32
CA MET A 67 -2.83 -9.07 12.66
C MET A 67 -2.96 -7.58 12.99
N GLY A 68 -3.89 -7.26 13.90
CA GLY A 68 -4.08 -5.91 14.39
C GLY A 68 -4.54 -4.92 13.32
N ALA A 69 -4.05 -3.68 13.42
CA ALA A 69 -4.31 -2.61 12.49
C ALA A 69 -3.06 -1.74 12.36
N THR A 70 -2.93 -1.05 11.24
CA THR A 70 -1.80 -0.18 10.95
C THR A 70 -2.29 1.11 10.31
N VAL A 71 -1.48 2.16 10.43
CA VAL A 71 -1.77 3.49 9.88
C VAL A 71 -0.52 3.99 9.18
N GLN A 72 -0.68 4.41 7.92
CA GLN A 72 0.34 5.14 7.19
C GLN A 72 -0.10 6.60 7.07
N CYS A 73 0.81 7.50 7.43
CA CYS A 73 0.69 8.93 7.16
C CYS A 73 1.79 9.35 6.19
N ARG A 74 1.49 10.31 5.30
CA ARG A 74 2.49 10.94 4.44
C ARG A 74 2.79 12.32 4.99
N MET A 75 4.06 12.56 5.31
CA MET A 75 4.54 13.91 5.59
C MET A 75 4.94 14.56 4.26
N THR A 76 4.27 15.64 3.90
CA THR A 76 4.52 16.41 2.68
C THR A 76 5.02 17.81 3.05
N THR A 77 5.54 18.55 2.07
CA THR A 77 5.88 19.97 2.25
C THR A 77 4.66 20.88 2.03
N GLU A 78 3.47 20.32 1.90
CA GLU A 78 2.24 21.08 1.67
C GLU A 78 1.87 21.86 2.93
N ASP A 79 1.69 23.18 2.80
CA ASP A 79 1.29 24.04 3.92
C ASP A 79 -0.25 24.15 4.01
N PRO A 80 -0.88 23.60 5.07
CA PRO A 80 -2.34 23.68 5.25
C PRO A 80 -2.86 25.12 5.39
N ALA A 81 -2.04 26.06 5.89
CA ALA A 81 -2.42 27.47 6.00
C ALA A 81 -2.36 28.21 4.66
N ASN A 82 -1.66 27.65 3.68
CA ASN A 82 -1.50 28.19 2.34
C ASN A 82 -2.08 27.25 1.27
N ASN A 83 -3.32 26.79 1.49
CA ASN A 83 -4.09 25.96 0.57
C ASN A 83 -3.36 24.69 0.10
N PHE A 84 -2.60 24.06 0.98
CA PHE A 84 -1.79 22.86 0.70
C PHE A 84 -0.79 23.04 -0.44
N THR A 85 -0.31 24.28 -0.66
CA THR A 85 0.73 24.53 -1.64
C THR A 85 2.04 23.88 -1.18
N PRO A 86 2.75 23.11 -2.03
CA PRO A 86 4.05 22.54 -1.67
C PRO A 86 5.09 23.63 -1.43
N ASP A 87 5.67 23.66 -0.24
CA ASP A 87 6.81 24.51 0.07
C ASP A 87 8.09 23.98 -0.60
N VAL A 88 9.02 24.90 -0.87
CA VAL A 88 10.29 24.63 -1.56
C VAL A 88 11.44 25.31 -0.83
N GLY A 89 12.58 24.64 -0.76
CA GLY A 89 13.75 25.20 -0.09
C GLY A 89 14.71 24.11 0.38
N ARG A 90 15.63 24.48 1.26
CA ARG A 90 16.58 23.56 1.86
C ARG A 90 16.04 23.07 3.21
N ILE A 91 16.09 21.76 3.42
CA ILE A 91 15.87 21.18 4.75
C ILE A 91 17.15 21.40 5.57
N ASP A 92 17.09 22.29 6.56
CA ASP A 92 18.24 22.57 7.43
C ASP A 92 18.41 21.53 8.55
N VAL A 93 17.30 20.96 9.04
CA VAL A 93 17.30 19.96 10.11
C VAL A 93 16.28 18.87 9.78
N PHE A 94 16.70 17.61 9.89
CA PHE A 94 15.83 16.43 9.84
C PHE A 94 16.15 15.52 11.02
N ARG A 95 15.12 15.11 11.76
CA ARG A 95 15.24 14.14 12.85
C ARG A 95 14.12 13.12 12.70
N SER A 96 14.47 11.86 12.50
CA SER A 96 13.52 10.77 12.57
C SER A 96 13.20 10.44 14.02
N ALA A 97 12.01 9.87 14.27
CA ALA A 97 11.78 9.18 15.53
C ALA A 97 12.73 7.97 15.61
N GLU A 98 13.39 7.81 16.76
CA GLU A 98 14.10 6.57 17.12
C GLU A 98 13.13 5.58 17.78
#